data_AF-A0A2A2Q1I0-F1
#
_entry.id   AF-A0A2A2Q1I0-F1
#
_cell.length_a   1.000
_cell.length_b   1.000
_cell.length_c   1.000
_cell.angle_alpha   90.00
_cell.angle_beta   90.00
_cell.angle_gamma   90.00
#
_symmetry.space_group_name_H-M   'P 1'
#
loop_
_entity.id
_entity.type
_entity.pdbx_description
1 polymer ?
#
loop_
_entity_poly.entity_id
_entity_poly.type
_entity_poly.pdbx_seq_one_letter_code
_entity_poly.pdbx_strand_id
1 'polypeptide(L)'
;MKKIVMILAGFAMLGASVVGVLNKKDLEAVIQKLTGLKEQVTEVTAKLGEAEDKRDDAQEKETQAKDTRNQAAAAVSESEQKLKVVQRAVEELSTELQKVEIEKKEIDLAITKVFPDGNIKDSKDLQMNLSMLKDTLTAQQTKKSELNTQLEGAAQAKQVQVAKVKEEETFQAQRAERLALTGLVATVIAVNREWDFVMVNAGRSHGVTPESSLLVKRGNTRIARLRIVNLEDTVTVADLVDGSLVSGIEVQPGDKVIFENP
;
A
#
# COMPACT_ATOMS: atom_id res chain seq x y z
N MET A 1 85.04 49.75 33.37
CA MET A 1 84.08 48.66 33.12
C MET A 1 82.74 48.82 33.83
N LYS A 2 82.67 49.05 35.15
CA LYS A 2 81.39 49.17 35.90
C LYS A 2 80.39 50.22 35.37
N LYS A 3 80.85 51.40 34.92
CA LYS A 3 79.96 52.47 34.38
C LYS A 3 79.27 52.08 33.06
N ILE A 4 79.97 51.37 32.18
CA ILE A 4 79.42 50.92 30.88
C ILE A 4 78.35 49.84 31.09
N VAL A 5 78.60 48.91 32.02
CA VAL A 5 77.64 47.85 32.40
C VAL A 5 76.37 48.43 33.02
N MET A 6 76.48 49.49 33.84
CA MET A 6 75.30 50.17 34.41
C MET A 6 74.43 50.86 33.35
N ILE A 7 75.05 51.50 32.34
CA ILE A 7 74.31 52.14 31.23
C ILE A 7 73.60 51.08 30.39
N LEU A 8 74.28 49.97 30.08
CA LEU A 8 73.69 48.84 29.35
C LEU A 8 72.53 48.19 30.11
N ALA A 9 72.65 48.04 31.43
CA ALA A 9 71.56 47.56 32.28
C ALA A 9 70.36 48.52 32.30
N GLY A 10 70.59 49.83 32.30
CA GLY A 10 69.53 50.85 32.19
C GLY A 10 68.76 50.76 30.86
N PHE A 11 69.46 50.58 29.75
CA PHE A 11 68.83 50.34 28.44
C PHE A 11 68.07 49.01 28.38
N ALA A 12 68.60 47.95 28.99
CA ALA A 12 67.92 46.66 29.08
C ALA A 12 66.63 46.74 29.92
N MET A 13 66.64 47.48 31.06
CA MET A 13 65.43 47.71 31.86
C MET A 13 64.40 48.54 31.10
N LEU A 14 64.80 49.60 30.39
CA LEU A 14 63.89 50.38 29.54
C LEU A 14 63.30 49.54 28.41
N GLY A 15 64.12 48.72 27.74
CA GLY A 15 63.65 47.78 26.71
C GLY A 15 62.64 46.77 27.26
N ALA A 16 62.92 46.17 28.42
CA ALA A 16 62.00 45.25 29.09
C ALA A 16 60.69 45.94 29.53
N SER A 17 60.76 47.21 29.94
CA SER A 17 59.59 48.03 30.29
C SER A 17 58.68 48.26 29.08
N VAL A 18 59.27 48.61 27.93
CA VAL A 18 58.53 48.86 26.68
C VAL A 18 57.88 47.57 26.18
N VAL A 19 58.60 46.45 26.17
CA VAL A 19 58.06 45.14 25.79
C VAL A 19 56.95 44.71 26.76
N GLY A 20 57.10 44.96 28.06
CA GLY A 20 56.05 44.69 29.05
C GLY A 20 54.76 45.47 28.79
N VAL A 21 54.86 46.74 28.39
CA VAL A 21 53.68 47.56 28.03
C VAL A 21 53.04 47.11 26.72
N LEU A 22 53.83 46.74 25.71
CA LEU A 22 53.32 46.20 24.44
C LEU A 22 52.60 44.85 24.64
N ASN A 23 53.23 43.92 25.36
CA ASN A 23 52.61 42.64 25.70
C ASN A 23 51.33 42.81 26.53
N LYS A 24 51.27 43.79 27.43
CA LYS A 24 50.05 44.08 28.20
C LYS A 24 48.91 44.53 27.27
N LYS A 25 49.19 45.42 26.31
CA LYS A 25 48.19 45.86 25.32
C LYS A 25 47.72 44.73 24.41
N ASP A 26 48.63 43.89 23.95
CA ASP A 26 48.27 42.73 23.12
C ASP A 26 47.45 41.72 23.92
N LEU A 27 47.81 41.48 25.19
CA LEU A 27 47.03 40.62 26.09
C LEU A 27 45.63 41.18 26.34
N GLU A 28 45.49 42.49 26.59
CA GLU A 28 44.20 43.16 26.75
C GLU A 28 43.35 43.06 25.47
N ALA A 29 43.96 43.24 24.29
CA ALA A 29 43.27 43.09 23.00
C ALA A 29 42.81 41.65 22.74
N VAL A 30 43.63 40.65 23.10
CA VAL A 30 43.27 39.23 23.01
C VAL A 30 42.13 38.90 23.97
N ILE A 31 42.18 39.38 25.22
CA ILE A 31 41.12 39.18 26.21
C ILE A 31 39.81 39.81 25.71
N GLN A 32 39.83 41.02 25.16
CA GLN A 32 38.63 41.64 24.58
C GLN A 32 38.05 40.82 23.42
N LYS A 33 38.90 40.34 22.51
CA LYS A 33 38.46 39.45 21.41
C LYS A 33 37.87 38.14 21.92
N LEU A 34 38.50 37.52 22.90
CA LEU A 34 38.01 36.28 23.52
C LEU A 34 36.65 36.48 24.20
N THR A 35 36.47 37.63 24.86
CA THR A 35 35.22 37.98 25.54
C THR A 35 34.10 38.21 24.52
N GLY A 36 34.36 39.00 23.47
CA GLY A 36 33.40 39.23 22.39
C GLY A 36 33.07 37.96 21.60
N LEU A 37 34.06 37.09 21.36
CA LEU A 37 33.83 35.81 20.70
C LEU A 37 32.98 34.88 21.57
N LYS A 38 33.18 34.88 22.89
CA LYS A 38 32.37 34.11 23.84
C LYS A 38 30.93 34.61 23.89
N GLU A 39 30.70 35.92 23.86
CA GLU A 39 29.36 36.50 23.74
C GLU A 39 28.69 36.09 22.43
N GLN A 40 29.39 36.20 21.30
CA GLN A 40 28.86 35.75 19.99
C GLN A 40 28.51 34.27 19.97
N VAL A 41 29.37 33.40 20.53
CA VAL A 41 29.09 31.97 20.63
C VAL A 41 27.83 31.74 21.46
N THR A 42 27.67 32.44 22.59
CA THR A 42 26.49 32.32 23.45
C THR A 42 25.22 32.76 22.72
N GLU A 43 25.27 33.87 21.99
CA GLU A 43 24.14 34.38 21.20
C GLU A 43 23.77 33.45 20.05
N VAL A 44 24.77 32.93 19.32
CA VAL A 44 24.56 31.98 18.22
C VAL A 44 24.00 30.66 18.73
N THR A 45 24.49 30.15 19.86
CA THR A 45 23.93 28.94 20.49
C THR A 45 22.47 29.15 20.93
N ALA A 46 22.14 30.32 21.49
CA ALA A 46 20.75 30.64 21.84
C ALA A 46 19.85 30.71 20.60
N LYS A 47 20.29 31.39 19.53
CA LYS A 47 19.57 31.46 18.25
C LYS A 47 19.42 30.09 17.57
N LEU A 48 20.42 29.22 17.70
CA LEU A 48 20.37 27.86 17.18
C LEU A 48 19.30 27.05 17.92
N GLY A 49 19.26 27.13 19.26
CA GLY A 49 18.22 26.49 20.07
C GLY A 49 16.81 26.95 19.68
N GLU A 50 16.58 28.27 19.57
CA GLU A 50 15.29 28.79 19.11
C GLU A 50 14.90 28.34 17.70
N ALA A 51 15.89 28.16 16.81
CA ALA A 51 15.65 27.69 15.46
C ALA A 51 15.33 26.19 15.42
N GLU A 52 15.97 25.39 16.26
CA GLU A 52 15.68 23.97 16.44
C GLU A 52 14.28 23.76 17.02
N ASP A 53 13.92 24.50 18.08
CA ASP A 53 12.58 24.45 18.68
C ASP A 53 11.49 24.80 17.65
N LYS A 54 11.70 25.87 16.85
CA LYS A 54 10.77 26.26 15.79
C LYS A 54 10.66 25.22 14.67
N ARG A 55 11.76 24.55 14.34
CA ARG A 55 11.76 23.47 13.33
C ARG A 55 10.94 22.29 13.84
N ASP A 56 11.13 21.90 15.09
CA ASP A 56 10.46 20.76 15.68
C ASP A 56 8.95 21.03 15.83
N ASP A 57 8.57 22.24 16.30
CA ASP A 57 7.18 22.71 16.30
C ASP A 57 6.54 22.71 14.90
N ALA A 58 7.28 23.14 13.88
CA ALA A 58 6.79 23.16 12.50
C ALA A 58 6.59 21.75 11.94
N GLN A 59 7.51 20.83 12.25
CA GLN A 59 7.44 19.44 11.84
C GLN A 59 6.29 18.69 12.52
N GLU A 60 6.03 18.98 13.80
CA GLU A 60 4.88 18.44 14.52
C GLU A 60 3.57 18.94 13.90
N LYS A 61 3.46 20.25 13.63
CA LYS A 61 2.30 20.82 12.93
C LYS A 61 2.09 20.26 11.54
N GLU A 62 3.16 20.03 10.77
CA GLU A 62 3.07 19.42 9.44
C GLU A 62 2.53 17.99 9.53
N THR A 63 3.01 17.22 10.52
CA THR A 63 2.55 15.84 10.76
C THR A 63 1.08 15.82 11.14
N GLN A 64 0.66 16.64 12.11
CA GLN A 64 -0.74 16.77 12.51
C GLN A 64 -1.64 17.22 11.34
N ALA A 65 -1.17 18.14 10.49
CA ALA A 65 -1.91 18.60 9.31
C ALA A 65 -2.05 17.49 8.26
N LYS A 66 -1.01 16.68 8.04
CA LYS A 66 -1.08 15.51 7.14
C LYS A 66 -2.06 14.46 7.66
N ASP A 67 -2.02 14.16 8.95
CA ASP A 67 -2.94 13.19 9.57
C ASP A 67 -4.39 13.68 9.48
N THR A 68 -4.64 14.95 9.76
CA THR A 68 -5.97 15.57 9.63
C THR A 68 -6.46 15.53 8.19
N ARG A 69 -5.58 15.83 7.22
CA ARG A 69 -5.91 15.75 5.79
C ARG A 69 -6.26 14.32 5.37
N ASN A 70 -5.52 13.32 5.85
CA ASN A 70 -5.76 11.92 5.54
C ASN A 70 -7.10 11.45 6.12
N GLN A 71 -7.42 11.83 7.36
CA GLN A 71 -8.71 11.55 7.98
C GLN A 71 -9.87 12.22 7.21
N ALA A 72 -9.71 13.49 6.81
CA ALA A 72 -10.71 14.19 6.02
C ALA A 72 -10.92 13.54 4.64
N ALA A 73 -9.84 13.14 3.96
CA ALA A 73 -9.92 12.43 2.68
C ALA A 73 -10.65 11.09 2.80
N ALA A 74 -10.40 10.33 3.87
CA ALA A 74 -11.11 9.09 4.16
C ALA A 74 -12.62 9.34 4.39
N ALA A 75 -12.98 10.35 5.19
CA ALA A 75 -14.37 10.72 5.45
C ALA A 75 -15.13 11.19 4.19
N VAL A 76 -14.45 11.93 3.29
CA VAL A 76 -15.02 12.34 2.00
C VAL A 76 -15.27 11.12 1.12
N SER A 77 -14.31 10.21 1.00
CA SER A 77 -14.47 8.97 0.24
C SER A 77 -15.63 8.12 0.75
N GLU A 78 -15.77 7.98 2.07
CA GLU A 78 -16.89 7.28 2.69
C GLU A 78 -18.23 7.96 2.39
N SER A 79 -18.27 9.30 2.44
CA SER A 79 -19.47 10.08 2.13
C SER A 79 -19.86 9.96 0.66
N GLU A 80 -18.92 9.95 -0.27
CA GLU A 80 -19.17 9.72 -1.69
C GLU A 80 -19.73 8.32 -1.97
N GLN A 81 -19.23 7.30 -1.27
CA GLN A 81 -19.77 5.94 -1.36
C GLN A 81 -21.21 5.89 -0.85
N LYS A 82 -21.50 6.48 0.31
CA LYS A 82 -22.85 6.59 0.85
C LYS A 82 -23.79 7.32 -0.11
N LEU A 83 -23.34 8.42 -0.72
CA LEU A 83 -24.12 9.18 -1.70
C LEU A 83 -24.51 8.31 -2.91
N LYS A 84 -23.57 7.52 -3.45
CA LYS A 84 -23.84 6.59 -4.56
C LYS A 84 -24.86 5.51 -4.19
N VAL A 85 -24.79 4.98 -2.97
CA VAL A 85 -25.76 3.99 -2.47
C VAL A 85 -27.15 4.62 -2.37
N VAL A 86 -27.25 5.82 -1.79
CA VAL A 86 -28.52 6.55 -1.68
C VAL A 86 -29.09 6.90 -3.05
N GLN A 87 -28.27 7.35 -4.01
CA GLN A 87 -28.72 7.61 -5.38
C GLN A 87 -29.31 6.36 -6.05
N ARG A 88 -28.65 5.20 -5.94
CA ARG A 88 -29.19 3.94 -6.45
C ARG A 88 -30.51 3.56 -5.79
N ALA A 89 -30.61 3.71 -4.47
CA ALA A 89 -31.85 3.43 -3.75
C ALA A 89 -33.00 4.35 -4.20
N VAL A 90 -32.72 5.63 -4.49
CA VAL A 90 -33.71 6.57 -5.03
C VAL A 90 -34.13 6.18 -6.43
N GLU A 91 -33.21 5.78 -7.31
CA GLU A 91 -33.52 5.31 -8.66
C GLU A 91 -34.40 4.05 -8.64
N GLU A 92 -34.03 3.07 -7.82
CA GLU A 92 -34.81 1.84 -7.59
C GLU A 92 -36.22 2.15 -7.07
N LEU A 93 -36.34 3.01 -6.05
CA LEU A 93 -37.63 3.39 -5.49
C LEU A 93 -38.50 4.16 -6.49
N SER A 94 -37.89 5.01 -7.33
CA SER A 94 -38.64 5.71 -8.39
C SER A 94 -39.18 4.74 -9.45
N THR A 95 -38.40 3.71 -9.79
CA THR A 95 -38.81 2.67 -10.74
C THR A 95 -39.95 1.84 -10.15
N GLU A 96 -39.88 1.52 -8.86
CA GLU A 96 -40.94 0.78 -8.17
C GLU A 96 -42.22 1.61 -8.04
N LEU A 97 -42.11 2.91 -7.74
CA LEU A 97 -43.26 3.81 -7.73
C LEU A 97 -43.94 3.90 -9.10
N GLN A 98 -43.16 3.97 -10.19
CA GLN A 98 -43.73 3.96 -11.55
C GLN A 98 -44.48 2.66 -11.84
N LYS A 99 -43.95 1.50 -11.43
CA LYS A 99 -44.65 0.22 -11.59
C LYS A 99 -45.95 0.18 -10.81
N VAL A 100 -45.92 0.57 -9.53
CA VAL A 100 -47.12 0.61 -8.68
C VAL A 100 -48.16 1.59 -9.25
N GLU A 101 -47.73 2.71 -9.84
CA GLU A 101 -48.64 3.65 -10.47
C GLU A 101 -49.27 3.09 -11.77
N ILE A 102 -48.50 2.33 -12.56
CA ILE A 102 -49.02 1.61 -13.73
C ILE A 102 -50.02 0.54 -13.28
N GLU A 103 -49.67 -0.28 -12.29
CA GLU A 103 -50.56 -1.31 -11.74
C GLU A 103 -51.86 -0.71 -11.20
N LYS A 104 -51.79 0.42 -10.49
CA LYS A 104 -52.99 1.15 -10.05
C LYS A 104 -53.84 1.62 -11.23
N LYS A 105 -53.25 2.21 -12.27
CA LYS A 105 -53.98 2.64 -13.47
C LYS A 105 -54.62 1.46 -14.21
N GLU A 106 -53.94 0.32 -14.27
CA GLU A 106 -54.49 -0.91 -14.85
C GLU A 106 -55.65 -1.47 -14.01
N ILE A 107 -55.54 -1.45 -12.69
CA ILE A 107 -56.62 -1.84 -11.76
C ILE A 107 -57.81 -0.88 -11.91
N ASP A 108 -57.59 0.43 -11.94
CA ASP A 108 -58.66 1.43 -12.13
C ASP A 108 -59.33 1.28 -13.50
N LEU A 109 -58.56 1.03 -14.57
CA LEU A 109 -59.09 0.71 -15.90
C LEU A 109 -59.87 -0.60 -15.90
N ALA A 110 -59.42 -1.62 -15.19
CA ALA A 110 -60.14 -2.89 -15.08
C ALA A 110 -61.45 -2.72 -14.31
N ILE A 111 -61.44 -1.97 -13.19
CA ILE A 111 -62.66 -1.66 -12.43
C ILE A 111 -63.63 -0.84 -13.29
N THR A 112 -63.16 0.15 -14.04
CA THR A 112 -63.99 0.97 -14.93
C THR A 112 -64.56 0.17 -16.10
N LYS A 113 -63.78 -0.75 -16.67
CA LYS A 113 -64.24 -1.66 -17.75
C LYS A 113 -65.28 -2.66 -17.27
N VAL A 114 -65.16 -3.13 -16.04
CA VAL A 114 -66.09 -4.12 -15.48
C VAL A 114 -67.32 -3.45 -14.86
N PHE A 115 -67.20 -2.20 -14.39
CA PHE A 115 -68.28 -1.44 -13.74
C PHE A 115 -68.29 0.04 -14.18
N PRO A 116 -68.75 0.36 -15.40
CA PRO A 116 -68.81 1.74 -15.89
C PRO A 116 -69.81 2.64 -15.12
N ASP A 117 -70.82 2.05 -14.46
CA ASP A 117 -71.88 2.79 -13.73
C ASP A 117 -71.92 2.50 -12.21
N GLY A 118 -70.91 1.81 -11.65
CA GLY A 118 -70.82 1.54 -10.20
C GLY A 118 -71.94 0.68 -9.60
N ASN A 119 -72.74 -0.02 -10.41
CA ASN A 119 -73.89 -0.79 -9.94
C ASN A 119 -73.87 -2.21 -10.51
N ILE A 120 -73.86 -3.21 -9.62
CA ILE A 120 -73.87 -4.64 -9.95
C ILE A 120 -75.30 -5.01 -10.35
N LYS A 121 -75.56 -5.15 -11.66
CA LYS A 121 -76.83 -5.71 -12.16
C LYS A 121 -76.65 -7.20 -12.44
N ASP A 122 -77.55 -7.98 -11.84
CA ASP A 122 -77.81 -9.41 -11.97
C ASP A 122 -76.79 -10.44 -11.46
N SER A 123 -77.29 -11.31 -10.56
CA SER A 123 -76.59 -12.44 -9.95
C SER A 123 -76.05 -13.47 -10.96
N LYS A 124 -76.56 -13.46 -12.20
CA LYS A 124 -76.18 -14.38 -13.27
C LYS A 124 -74.91 -13.92 -13.99
N ASP A 125 -74.72 -12.62 -14.17
CA ASP A 125 -73.50 -12.03 -14.72
C ASP A 125 -72.35 -12.08 -13.70
N LEU A 126 -72.68 -11.92 -12.41
CA LEU A 126 -71.75 -12.16 -11.31
C LEU A 126 -71.22 -13.60 -11.31
N GLN A 127 -72.07 -14.60 -11.54
CA GLN A 127 -71.64 -16.00 -11.62
C GLN A 127 -70.81 -16.31 -12.86
N MET A 128 -71.16 -15.75 -14.02
CA MET A 128 -70.34 -15.87 -15.23
C MET A 128 -68.96 -15.23 -15.03
N ASN A 129 -68.92 -14.05 -14.43
CA ASN A 129 -67.67 -13.34 -14.13
C ASN A 129 -66.84 -14.07 -13.07
N LEU A 130 -67.46 -14.67 -12.05
CA LEU A 130 -66.75 -15.47 -11.04
C LEU A 130 -66.18 -16.76 -11.66
N SER A 131 -66.89 -17.37 -12.61
CA SER A 131 -66.37 -18.51 -13.39
C SER A 131 -65.17 -18.09 -14.24
N MET A 132 -65.28 -17.00 -15.01
CA MET A 132 -64.15 -16.50 -15.81
C MET A 132 -62.97 -16.03 -14.97
N LEU A 133 -63.21 -15.41 -13.80
CA LEU A 133 -62.15 -15.04 -12.86
C LEU A 133 -61.48 -16.28 -12.26
N LYS A 134 -62.26 -17.33 -11.94
CA LYS A 134 -61.71 -18.61 -11.49
C LYS A 134 -60.84 -19.22 -12.58
N ASP A 135 -61.34 -19.30 -13.80
CA ASP A 135 -60.59 -19.89 -14.92
C ASP A 135 -59.32 -19.09 -15.21
N THR A 136 -59.39 -17.76 -15.16
CA THR A 136 -58.24 -16.86 -15.32
C THR A 136 -57.24 -17.00 -14.17
N LEU A 137 -57.70 -17.10 -12.92
CA LEU A 137 -56.86 -17.30 -11.75
C LEU A 137 -56.17 -18.66 -11.79
N THR A 138 -56.87 -19.70 -12.25
CA THR A 138 -56.30 -21.04 -12.45
C THR A 138 -55.24 -20.99 -13.54
N ALA A 139 -55.52 -20.36 -14.69
CA ALA A 139 -54.56 -20.17 -15.77
C ALA A 139 -53.33 -19.35 -15.35
N GLN A 140 -53.52 -18.29 -14.55
CA GLN A 140 -52.42 -17.50 -14.01
C GLN A 140 -51.61 -18.28 -12.97
N GLN A 141 -52.23 -19.11 -12.14
CA GLN A 141 -51.51 -20.00 -11.23
C GLN A 141 -50.68 -21.04 -11.99
N THR A 142 -51.22 -21.64 -13.05
CA THR A 142 -50.46 -22.56 -13.92
C THR A 142 -49.29 -21.84 -14.57
N LYS A 143 -49.50 -20.64 -15.11
CA LYS A 143 -48.44 -19.83 -15.75
C LYS A 143 -47.38 -19.38 -14.76
N LYS A 144 -47.76 -19.02 -13.52
CA LYS A 144 -46.83 -18.70 -12.44
C LYS A 144 -46.01 -19.92 -12.02
N SER A 145 -46.63 -21.10 -11.97
CA SER A 145 -45.93 -22.37 -11.71
C SER A 145 -44.91 -22.66 -12.81
N GLU A 146 -45.30 -22.54 -14.08
CA GLU A 146 -44.39 -22.74 -15.23
C GLU A 146 -43.24 -21.72 -15.22
N LEU A 147 -43.52 -20.45 -14.96
CA LEU A 147 -42.49 -19.41 -14.86
C LEU A 147 -41.53 -19.67 -13.70
N ASN A 148 -42.02 -20.12 -12.54
CA ASN A 148 -41.16 -20.52 -11.42
C ASN A 148 -40.26 -21.70 -11.80
N THR A 149 -40.81 -22.73 -12.46
CA THR A 149 -40.01 -23.87 -12.93
C THR A 149 -38.94 -23.44 -13.95
N GLN A 150 -39.25 -22.51 -14.86
CA GLN A 150 -38.25 -21.95 -15.79
C GLN A 150 -37.19 -21.11 -15.07
N LEU A 151 -37.59 -20.33 -14.07
CA LEU A 151 -36.67 -19.52 -13.25
C LEU A 151 -35.71 -20.40 -12.45
N GLU A 152 -36.21 -21.47 -11.85
CA GLU A 152 -35.39 -22.47 -11.15
C GLU A 152 -34.41 -23.16 -12.12
N GLY A 153 -34.87 -23.58 -13.30
CA GLY A 153 -34.01 -24.16 -14.33
C GLY A 153 -32.93 -23.18 -14.82
N ALA A 154 -33.28 -21.91 -15.05
CA ALA A 154 -32.35 -20.86 -15.45
C ALA A 154 -31.36 -20.52 -14.33
N ALA A 155 -31.80 -20.48 -13.07
CA ALA A 155 -30.95 -20.24 -11.91
C ALA A 155 -29.93 -21.38 -11.72
N GLN A 156 -30.34 -22.63 -11.90
CA GLN A 156 -29.43 -23.79 -11.89
C GLN A 156 -28.43 -23.73 -13.05
N ALA A 157 -28.88 -23.44 -14.27
CA ALA A 157 -28.00 -23.28 -15.43
C ALA A 157 -26.99 -22.13 -15.24
N LYS A 158 -27.40 -21.04 -14.59
CA LYS A 158 -26.53 -19.91 -14.24
C LYS A 158 -25.54 -20.31 -13.15
N GLN A 159 -25.96 -21.03 -12.11
CA GLN A 159 -25.03 -21.53 -11.08
C GLN A 159 -23.96 -22.46 -11.66
N VAL A 160 -24.33 -23.36 -12.57
CA VAL A 160 -23.38 -24.26 -13.24
C VAL A 160 -22.39 -23.48 -14.10
N GLN A 161 -22.84 -22.46 -14.83
CA GLN A 161 -21.96 -21.60 -15.63
C GLN A 161 -21.03 -20.77 -14.75
N VAL A 162 -21.55 -20.18 -13.67
CA VAL A 162 -20.73 -19.41 -12.71
C VAL A 162 -19.69 -20.30 -12.02
N ALA A 163 -20.06 -21.55 -11.67
CA ALA A 163 -19.12 -22.51 -11.10
C ALA A 163 -18.00 -22.85 -12.09
N LYS A 164 -18.32 -23.12 -13.36
CA LYS A 164 -17.32 -23.37 -14.42
C LYS A 164 -16.40 -22.17 -14.64
N VAL A 165 -16.95 -20.97 -14.74
CA VAL A 165 -16.14 -19.74 -14.92
C VAL A 165 -15.22 -19.51 -13.73
N LYS A 166 -15.69 -19.71 -12.50
CA LYS A 166 -14.83 -19.60 -11.30
C LYS A 166 -13.72 -20.66 -11.27
N GLU A 167 -14.02 -21.88 -11.72
CA GLU A 167 -13.02 -22.95 -11.81
C GLU A 167 -11.95 -22.61 -12.87
N GLU A 168 -12.36 -22.08 -14.02
CA GLU A 168 -11.42 -21.59 -15.05
C GLU A 168 -10.61 -20.39 -14.57
N GLU A 169 -11.22 -19.41 -13.88
CA GLU A 169 -10.52 -18.26 -13.31
C GLU A 169 -9.49 -18.68 -12.26
N THR A 170 -9.83 -19.59 -11.36
CA THR A 170 -8.88 -20.09 -10.35
C THR A 170 -7.73 -20.86 -10.99
N PHE A 171 -7.99 -21.65 -12.04
CA PHE A 171 -6.95 -22.34 -12.78
C PHE A 171 -6.01 -21.37 -13.52
N GLN A 172 -6.56 -20.32 -14.13
CA GLN A 172 -5.75 -19.29 -14.81
C GLN A 172 -4.96 -18.44 -13.83
N ALA A 173 -5.53 -18.09 -12.67
CA ALA A 173 -4.84 -17.37 -11.61
C ALA A 173 -3.66 -18.18 -11.05
N GLN A 174 -3.87 -19.46 -10.75
CA GLN A 174 -2.80 -20.36 -10.30
C GLN A 174 -1.71 -20.54 -11.37
N ARG A 175 -2.09 -20.60 -12.65
CA ARG A 175 -1.11 -20.68 -13.75
C ARG A 175 -0.32 -19.39 -13.89
N ALA A 176 -0.96 -18.23 -13.79
CA ALA A 176 -0.30 -16.93 -13.85
C ALA A 176 0.67 -16.73 -12.67
N GLU A 177 0.27 -17.14 -11.47
CA GLU A 177 1.11 -17.10 -10.27
C GLU A 177 2.35 -18.00 -10.42
N ARG A 178 2.16 -19.25 -10.87
CA ARG A 178 3.29 -20.16 -11.15
C ARG A 178 4.23 -19.61 -12.23
N LEU A 179 3.69 -19.01 -13.30
CA LEU A 179 4.51 -18.41 -14.37
C LEU A 179 5.26 -17.16 -13.91
N ALA A 180 4.64 -16.31 -13.08
CA ALA A 180 5.28 -15.12 -12.50
C ALA A 180 6.46 -15.51 -11.60
N LEU A 181 6.30 -16.55 -10.79
CA LEU A 181 7.35 -17.07 -9.91
C LEU A 181 8.50 -17.74 -10.70
N THR A 182 8.19 -18.42 -11.81
CA THR A 182 9.22 -19.04 -12.67
C THR A 182 9.99 -18.00 -13.51
N GLY A 183 9.43 -16.81 -13.70
CA GLY A 183 10.03 -15.71 -14.46
C GLY A 183 11.07 -14.88 -13.70
N LEU A 184 11.15 -15.03 -12.37
CA LEU A 184 12.12 -14.29 -11.56
C LEU A 184 13.51 -14.93 -11.67
N VAL A 185 14.27 -14.50 -12.67
CA VAL A 185 15.67 -14.89 -12.83
C VAL A 185 16.52 -13.96 -11.96
N ALA A 186 16.80 -14.39 -10.73
CA ALA A 186 17.75 -13.71 -9.86
C ALA A 186 19.20 -13.96 -10.30
N THR A 187 20.15 -13.24 -9.73
CA THR A 187 21.57 -13.22 -10.08
C THR A 187 22.40 -13.08 -8.81
N VAL A 188 23.53 -13.78 -8.77
CA VAL A 188 24.49 -13.68 -7.68
C VAL A 188 25.18 -12.31 -7.72
N ILE A 189 25.09 -11.55 -6.62
CA ILE A 189 25.72 -10.24 -6.46
C ILE A 189 27.18 -10.43 -6.01
N ALA A 190 27.38 -11.27 -5.01
CA ALA A 190 28.67 -11.47 -4.37
C ALA A 190 28.75 -12.88 -3.77
N VAL A 191 29.96 -13.39 -3.70
CA VAL A 191 30.29 -14.71 -3.15
C VAL A 191 31.42 -14.53 -2.15
N ASN A 192 31.23 -15.02 -0.93
CA ASN A 192 32.31 -15.13 0.04
C ASN A 192 32.73 -16.60 0.15
N ARG A 193 33.97 -16.88 -0.29
CA ARG A 193 34.53 -18.23 -0.38
C ARG A 193 35.13 -18.73 0.93
N GLU A 194 35.40 -17.85 1.88
CA GLU A 194 35.96 -18.23 3.18
C GLU A 194 34.88 -18.78 4.12
N TRP A 195 33.63 -18.38 3.88
CA TRP A 195 32.48 -18.71 4.71
C TRP A 195 31.35 -19.39 3.92
N ASP A 196 31.59 -19.76 2.66
CA ASP A 196 30.67 -20.48 1.77
C ASP A 196 29.25 -19.89 1.65
N PHE A 197 29.11 -18.57 1.81
CA PHE A 197 27.86 -17.86 1.60
C PHE A 197 27.83 -17.05 0.32
N VAL A 198 26.64 -16.91 -0.23
CA VAL A 198 26.33 -16.24 -1.48
C VAL A 198 25.23 -15.22 -1.25
N MET A 199 25.40 -14.02 -1.81
CA MET A 199 24.36 -12.99 -1.83
C MET A 199 23.68 -12.96 -3.18
N VAL A 200 22.35 -13.00 -3.17
CA VAL A 200 21.50 -13.05 -4.37
C VAL A 200 20.58 -11.83 -4.40
N ASN A 201 20.38 -11.23 -5.57
CA ASN A 201 19.54 -10.03 -5.77
C ASN A 201 18.03 -10.31 -5.79
N ALA A 202 17.57 -11.18 -4.90
CA ALA A 202 16.16 -11.44 -4.71
C ALA A 202 15.91 -11.58 -3.22
N GLY A 203 14.75 -11.11 -2.76
CA GLY A 203 14.37 -11.12 -1.36
C GLY A 203 12.86 -11.25 -1.20
N ARG A 204 12.33 -10.91 -0.03
CA ARG A 204 10.88 -11.03 0.27
C ARG A 204 10.00 -10.30 -0.74
N SER A 205 10.42 -9.12 -1.20
CA SER A 205 9.66 -8.32 -2.17
C SER A 205 9.52 -9.00 -3.53
N HIS A 206 10.33 -10.03 -3.79
CA HIS A 206 10.33 -10.81 -5.01
C HIS A 206 9.64 -12.18 -4.84
N GLY A 207 9.00 -12.44 -3.69
CA GLY A 207 8.28 -13.69 -3.43
C GLY A 207 9.15 -14.87 -3.00
N VAL A 208 10.39 -14.60 -2.57
CA VAL A 208 11.28 -15.63 -2.00
C VAL A 208 10.79 -15.98 -0.60
N THR A 209 10.62 -17.27 -0.32
CA THR A 209 10.27 -17.75 1.04
C THR A 209 11.48 -18.40 1.71
N PRO A 210 11.60 -18.37 3.05
CA PRO A 210 12.72 -19.00 3.77
C PRO A 210 12.86 -20.51 3.51
N GLU A 211 11.75 -21.18 3.19
CA GLU A 211 11.70 -22.63 2.92
C GLU A 211 12.07 -22.98 1.46
N SER A 212 12.15 -21.99 0.57
CA SER A 212 12.50 -22.20 -0.84
C SER A 212 13.98 -22.56 -0.98
N SER A 213 14.30 -23.53 -1.85
CA SER A 213 15.69 -23.82 -2.22
C SER A 213 16.10 -23.00 -3.45
N LEU A 214 17.34 -22.51 -3.47
CA LEU A 214 17.86 -21.73 -4.60
C LEU A 214 18.77 -22.60 -5.45
N LEU A 215 18.65 -22.48 -6.77
CA LEU A 215 19.48 -23.23 -7.71
C LEU A 215 20.26 -22.27 -8.60
N VAL A 216 21.59 -22.39 -8.56
CA VAL A 216 22.50 -21.59 -9.37
C VAL A 216 22.70 -22.27 -10.74
N LYS A 217 22.57 -21.49 -11.81
CA LYS A 217 22.78 -21.93 -13.19
C LYS A 217 23.68 -20.96 -13.96
N ARG A 218 24.54 -21.51 -14.79
CA ARG A 218 25.31 -20.76 -15.81
C ARG A 218 24.94 -21.31 -17.17
N GLY A 219 24.34 -20.47 -18.00
CA GLY A 219 23.71 -20.90 -19.25
C GLY A 219 22.55 -21.87 -18.97
N ASN A 220 22.70 -23.11 -19.44
CA ASN A 220 21.70 -24.18 -19.32
C ASN A 220 22.08 -25.27 -18.29
N THR A 221 23.22 -25.12 -17.61
CA THR A 221 23.74 -26.11 -16.66
C THR A 221 23.58 -25.61 -15.23
N ARG A 222 23.13 -26.51 -14.35
CA ARG A 222 23.00 -26.28 -12.90
C ARG A 222 24.37 -26.49 -12.26
N ILE A 223 24.82 -25.53 -11.46
CA ILE A 223 26.17 -25.53 -10.86
C ILE A 223 26.11 -25.93 -9.39
N ALA A 224 25.16 -25.37 -8.64
CA ALA A 224 25.08 -25.54 -7.20
C ALA A 224 23.66 -25.31 -6.66
N ARG A 225 23.39 -25.83 -5.47
CA ARG A 225 22.18 -25.54 -4.69
C ARG A 225 22.57 -24.69 -3.48
N LEU A 226 21.78 -23.66 -3.20
CA LEU A 226 21.93 -22.81 -2.03
C LEU A 226 20.74 -22.99 -1.09
N ARG A 227 21.01 -22.89 0.21
CA ARG A 227 20.02 -22.88 1.28
C ARG A 227 19.94 -21.47 1.85
N ILE A 228 18.73 -20.93 1.97
CA ILE A 228 18.52 -19.59 2.52
C ILE A 228 18.83 -19.61 4.03
N VAL A 229 19.67 -18.67 4.47
CA VAL A 229 20.03 -18.48 5.89
C VAL A 229 19.38 -17.23 6.43
N ASN A 230 19.43 -16.14 5.66
CA ASN A 230 18.77 -14.90 6.00
C ASN A 230 18.12 -14.29 4.76
N LEU A 231 16.94 -13.72 4.96
CA LEU A 231 16.07 -13.21 3.92
C LEU A 231 15.68 -11.77 4.23
N GLU A 232 16.27 -10.85 3.47
CA GLU A 232 15.97 -9.41 3.48
C GLU A 232 14.94 -9.08 2.38
N ASP A 233 14.48 -7.83 2.31
CA ASP A 233 13.45 -7.42 1.36
C ASP A 233 13.91 -7.53 -0.10
N THR A 234 15.14 -7.10 -0.40
CA THR A 234 15.68 -7.04 -1.77
C THR A 234 16.83 -8.03 -2.04
N VAL A 235 17.45 -8.57 -0.98
CA VAL A 235 18.62 -9.45 -1.04
C VAL A 235 18.41 -10.67 -0.17
N THR A 236 18.95 -11.81 -0.57
CA THR A 236 18.96 -13.04 0.23
C THR A 236 20.40 -13.49 0.44
N VAL A 237 20.71 -13.88 1.66
CA VAL A 237 21.96 -14.54 2.03
C VAL A 237 21.70 -16.03 2.13
N ALA A 238 22.44 -16.81 1.34
CA ALA A 238 22.28 -18.24 1.25
C ALA A 238 23.62 -18.96 1.33
N ASP A 239 23.65 -20.08 2.05
CA ASP A 239 24.80 -20.95 2.17
C ASP A 239 24.82 -21.98 1.05
N LEU A 240 26.03 -22.34 0.63
CA LEU A 240 26.25 -23.39 -0.36
C LEU A 240 26.00 -24.77 0.25
N VAL A 241 25.16 -25.59 -0.39
CA VAL A 241 24.90 -26.94 0.10
C VAL A 241 26.07 -27.85 -0.29
N ASP A 242 26.72 -28.43 0.72
CA ASP A 242 27.83 -29.38 0.55
C ASP A 242 27.46 -30.53 -0.39
N GLY A 243 28.35 -30.82 -1.35
CA GLY A 243 28.15 -31.88 -2.35
C GLY A 243 27.17 -31.55 -3.48
N SER A 244 26.58 -30.35 -3.52
CA SER A 244 25.72 -29.90 -4.63
C SER A 244 26.48 -29.23 -5.78
N LEU A 245 27.76 -28.92 -5.57
CA LEU A 245 28.66 -28.33 -6.56
C LEU A 245 29.05 -29.34 -7.65
N VAL A 246 28.97 -28.92 -8.90
CA VAL A 246 29.56 -29.66 -10.02
C VAL A 246 31.09 -29.62 -9.90
N SER A 247 31.72 -30.79 -10.00
CA SER A 247 33.17 -30.94 -9.86
C SER A 247 33.95 -30.01 -10.79
N GLY A 248 34.82 -29.18 -10.22
CA GLY A 248 35.67 -28.22 -10.95
C GLY A 248 34.99 -26.90 -11.34
N ILE A 249 33.75 -26.62 -10.91
CA ILE A 249 33.04 -25.37 -11.20
C ILE A 249 32.66 -24.66 -9.91
N GLU A 250 33.06 -23.39 -9.79
CA GLU A 250 32.71 -22.53 -8.65
C GLU A 250 31.59 -21.54 -9.02
N VAL A 251 30.82 -21.14 -8.02
CA VAL A 251 29.81 -20.07 -8.12
C VAL A 251 30.51 -18.72 -8.25
N GLN A 252 30.04 -17.90 -9.17
CA GLN A 252 30.59 -16.58 -9.45
C GLN A 252 29.51 -15.50 -9.43
N PRO A 253 29.86 -14.24 -9.09
CA PRO A 253 28.99 -13.10 -9.34
C PRO A 253 28.54 -13.06 -10.80
N GLY A 254 27.25 -12.81 -11.03
CA GLY A 254 26.65 -12.84 -12.36
C GLY A 254 26.00 -14.19 -12.74
N ASP A 255 26.20 -15.25 -11.97
CA ASP A 255 25.48 -16.50 -12.17
C ASP A 255 23.98 -16.32 -11.92
N LYS A 256 23.16 -16.98 -12.73
CA LYS A 256 21.70 -16.88 -12.61
C LYS A 256 21.21 -17.82 -11.51
N VAL A 257 20.24 -17.37 -10.74
CA VAL A 257 19.61 -18.14 -9.67
C VAL A 257 18.13 -18.30 -10.00
N ILE A 258 17.64 -19.52 -9.84
CA ILE A 258 16.22 -19.85 -9.98
C ILE A 258 15.70 -20.41 -8.66
N PHE A 259 14.44 -20.14 -8.39
CA PHE A 259 13.75 -20.57 -7.17
C PHE A 259 13.10 -21.93 -7.41
N GLU A 260 13.38 -22.87 -6.51
CA GLU A 260 12.69 -24.15 -6.42
C GLU A 260 11.77 -24.06 -5.21
N ASN A 261 10.47 -23.80 -5.45
CA ASN A 261 9.46 -23.93 -4.40
C ASN A 261 9.19 -25.43 -4.17
N PRO A 262 8.95 -25.84 -2.91
CA PRO A 262 8.47 -27.19 -2.59
C PRO A 262 7.07 -27.46 -3.17
#